data_AF-A0A8S3EMY4-F1
#
_entry.id   AF-A0A8S3EMY4-F1
#
_cell.length_a   1.000
_cell.length_b   1.000
_cell.length_c   1.000
_cell.angle_alpha   90.00
_cell.angle_beta   90.00
_cell.angle_gamma   90.00
#
_symmetry.space_group_name_H-M   'P 1'
#
loop_
_entity.id
_entity.type
_entity.pdbx_description
1 polymer ?
#
loop_
_entity_poly.entity_id
_entity_poly.type
_entity_poly.pdbx_seq_one_letter_code
_entity_poly.pdbx_strand_id
1 'polypeptide(L)'
;MESISNFVTNLLRHGELQLGKLLRRKSLERFNKSDIANEQSQQDIVLIKSSISSKRATLLDFRSIEISEQLTLLDSELFLKIQLSEILYMSIEKGEDYSPNLAAFTEHFNNISYWVRTRILEQNSQRQREVYFEKFLKILKVIFKNT
;
A
#
# COMPACT_ATOMS: atom_id res chain seq x y z
N MET A 1 7.57 19.90 14.89
CA MET A 1 6.58 20.77 15.57
C MET A 1 7.13 21.42 16.85
N GLU A 2 8.09 20.82 17.56
CA GLU A 2 8.63 21.37 18.81
C GLU A 2 9.40 22.69 18.66
N SER A 3 10.12 22.89 17.55
CA SER A 3 10.98 24.08 17.36
C SER A 3 10.21 25.41 17.37
N ILE A 4 9.04 25.48 16.72
CA ILE A 4 8.25 26.72 16.62
C ILE A 4 7.53 27.03 17.94
N SER A 5 7.01 26.00 18.62
CA SER A 5 6.34 26.19 19.92
C SER A 5 7.34 26.69 20.98
N ASN A 6 8.56 26.14 20.98
CA ASN A 6 9.65 26.59 21.84
C ASN A 6 10.12 28.02 21.49
N PHE A 7 10.10 28.38 20.20
CA PHE A 7 10.41 29.74 19.77
C PHE A 7 9.34 30.76 20.23
N VAL A 8 8.06 30.41 20.10
CA VAL A 8 6.94 31.26 20.56
C VAL A 8 6.97 31.43 22.08
N THR A 9 7.26 30.38 22.85
CA THR A 9 7.41 30.49 24.32
C THR A 9 8.63 31.31 24.71
N ASN A 10 9.71 31.26 23.93
CA ASN A 10 10.89 32.09 24.16
C ASN A 10 10.63 33.58 23.87
N LEU A 11 9.93 33.89 22.78
CA LEU A 11 9.47 35.25 22.47
C LEU A 11 8.55 35.81 23.57
N LEU A 12 7.66 34.98 24.11
CA LEU A 12 6.78 35.36 25.22
C LEU A 12 7.58 35.62 26.52
N ARG A 13 8.67 34.86 26.76
CA ARG A 13 9.56 35.08 27.91
C ARG A 13 10.36 36.38 27.82
N HIS A 14 10.69 36.85 26.62
CA HIS A 14 11.45 38.09 26.39
C HIS A 14 10.58 39.34 26.24
N GLY A 15 9.26 39.25 26.47
CA GLY A 15 8.35 40.40 26.47
C GLY A 15 7.81 40.81 25.08
N GLU A 16 8.22 40.12 24.01
CA GLU A 16 7.83 40.40 22.62
C GLU A 16 6.47 39.78 22.27
N LEU A 17 5.45 40.17 23.02
CA LEU A 17 4.11 39.55 23.02
C LEU A 17 3.38 39.70 21.68
N GLN A 18 3.58 40.81 20.97
CA GLN A 18 2.93 41.08 19.69
C GLN A 18 3.45 40.17 18.59
N LEU A 19 4.77 39.97 18.52
CA LEU A 19 5.40 39.05 17.58
C LEU A 19 5.01 37.60 17.87
N GLY A 20 5.01 37.19 19.14
CA GLY A 20 4.56 35.85 19.54
C GLY A 20 3.11 35.57 19.15
N LYS A 21 2.19 36.54 19.33
CA LYS A 21 0.79 36.43 18.90
C LYS A 21 0.63 36.34 17.39
N LEU A 22 1.37 37.16 16.63
CA LEU A 22 1.34 37.14 15.17
C LEU A 22 1.85 35.82 14.59
N LEU A 23 2.96 35.30 15.12
CA LEU A 23 3.52 34.00 14.73
C LEU A 23 2.55 32.86 15.04
N ARG A 24 1.95 32.84 16.24
CA ARG A 24 0.95 31.83 16.62
C ARG A 24 -0.26 31.86 15.70
N ARG A 25 -0.80 33.05 15.41
CA ARG A 25 -1.94 33.22 14.50
C ARG A 25 -1.62 32.73 13.08
N LYS A 26 -0.48 33.16 12.52
CA LYS A 26 -0.06 32.76 11.17
C LYS A 26 0.22 31.26 11.06
N SER A 27 0.73 30.64 12.13
CA SER A 27 0.93 29.20 12.20
C SER A 27 -0.41 28.46 12.22
N LEU A 28 -1.38 28.93 13.02
CA LEU A 28 -2.73 28.35 13.07
C LEU A 28 -3.49 28.50 11.74
N GLU A 29 -3.37 29.64 11.07
CA GLU A 29 -3.95 29.84 9.73
C GLU A 29 -3.40 28.84 8.70
N ARG A 30 -2.10 28.49 8.80
CA ARG A 30 -1.49 27.45 7.96
C ARG A 30 -2.01 26.06 8.30
N PHE A 31 -2.16 25.74 9.59
CA PHE A 31 -2.73 24.46 10.03
C PHE A 31 -4.18 24.28 9.57
N ASN A 32 -5.02 25.27 9.79
CA ASN A 32 -6.42 25.23 9.36
C ASN A 32 -6.55 25.08 7.83
N LYS A 33 -5.65 25.69 7.05
CA LYS A 33 -5.66 25.55 5.58
C LYS A 33 -5.27 24.14 5.11
N SER A 34 -4.38 23.46 5.85
CA SER A 34 -4.10 22.04 5.62
C SER A 34 -5.24 21.12 6.06
N ASP A 35 -5.97 21.45 7.12
CA ASP A 35 -7.16 20.68 7.54
C ASP A 35 -8.30 20.81 6.53
N ILE A 36 -8.56 22.01 5.98
CA ILE A 36 -9.57 22.22 4.93
C ILE A 36 -9.25 21.44 3.64
N ALA A 37 -7.97 21.36 3.25
CA ALA A 37 -7.55 20.55 2.11
C ALA A 37 -7.72 19.03 2.36
N ASN A 38 -7.54 18.61 3.62
CA ASN A 38 -7.76 17.23 4.04
C ASN A 38 -9.27 16.88 4.11
N GLU A 39 -10.12 17.82 4.52
CA GLU A 39 -11.58 17.69 4.50
C GLU A 39 -12.14 17.59 3.08
N GLN A 40 -11.63 18.38 2.12
CA GLN A 40 -12.00 18.25 0.69
C GLN A 40 -11.62 16.87 0.15
N SER A 41 -10.44 16.37 0.51
CA SER A 41 -9.99 15.02 0.12
C SER A 41 -10.89 13.93 0.71
N GLN A 42 -11.40 14.12 1.93
CA GLN A 42 -12.36 13.21 2.56
C GLN A 42 -13.76 13.29 1.91
N GLN A 43 -14.22 14.47 1.51
CA GLN A 43 -15.49 14.63 0.80
C GLN A 43 -15.46 13.98 -0.59
N ASP A 44 -14.35 14.13 -1.32
CA ASP A 44 -14.14 13.46 -2.62
C ASP A 44 -14.19 11.93 -2.48
N ILE A 45 -13.60 11.37 -1.42
CA ILE A 45 -13.66 9.92 -1.12
C ILE A 45 -15.11 9.47 -0.84
N VAL A 46 -15.90 10.28 -0.13
CA VAL A 46 -17.31 9.96 0.18
C VAL A 46 -18.18 10.03 -1.07
N LEU A 47 -17.97 11.02 -1.94
CA LEU A 47 -18.67 11.17 -3.21
C LEU A 47 -18.37 10.00 -4.15
N ILE A 48 -17.09 9.59 -4.25
CA ILE A 48 -16.69 8.39 -5.01
C ILE A 48 -17.38 7.13 -4.49
N LYS A 49 -17.48 6.95 -3.16
CA LYS A 49 -18.18 5.81 -2.56
C LYS A 49 -19.67 5.75 -2.92
N SER A 50 -20.30 6.91 -3.14
CA SER A 50 -21.73 6.98 -3.49
C SER A 50 -22.03 6.70 -4.96
N SER A 51 -21.06 6.93 -5.86
CA SER A 51 -21.21 6.71 -7.32
C SER A 51 -20.77 5.32 -7.80
N ILE A 52 -20.14 4.52 -6.94
CA ILE A 52 -19.73 3.16 -7.29
C ILE A 52 -20.96 2.25 -7.23
N SER A 53 -21.34 1.68 -8.39
CA SER A 53 -22.28 0.56 -8.45
C SER A 53 -21.90 -0.50 -7.41
N SER A 54 -22.84 -0.86 -6.53
CA SER A 54 -22.65 -1.83 -5.42
C SER A 54 -22.25 -3.26 -5.86
N LYS A 55 -22.08 -3.50 -7.17
CA LYS A 55 -21.48 -4.74 -7.66
C LYS A 55 -20.00 -4.75 -7.27
N ARG A 56 -19.64 -5.62 -6.32
CA ARG A 56 -18.24 -5.97 -6.05
C ARG A 56 -17.61 -6.49 -7.33
N ALA A 57 -16.55 -5.84 -7.79
CA ALA A 57 -15.74 -6.33 -8.88
C ALA A 57 -15.17 -7.72 -8.52
N THR A 58 -15.12 -8.58 -9.52
CA THR A 58 -14.59 -9.94 -9.48
C THR A 58 -13.27 -10.00 -10.24
N LEU A 59 -12.50 -11.06 -10.02
CA LEU A 59 -11.24 -11.29 -10.74
C LEU A 59 -11.40 -11.24 -12.27
N LEU A 60 -12.55 -11.67 -12.76
CA LEU A 60 -12.83 -11.77 -14.19
C LEU A 60 -13.07 -10.41 -14.86
N ASP A 61 -13.37 -9.37 -14.07
CA ASP A 61 -13.69 -8.02 -14.57
C ASP A 61 -12.44 -7.24 -15.01
N PHE A 62 -11.25 -7.66 -14.58
CA PHE A 62 -9.98 -7.00 -14.91
C PHE A 62 -9.26 -7.69 -16.06
N ARG A 63 -8.45 -6.99 -16.84
CA ARG A 63 -7.62 -7.62 -17.88
C ARG A 63 -6.46 -8.37 -17.23
N SER A 64 -6.02 -9.46 -17.86
CA SER A 64 -4.94 -10.28 -17.29
C SER A 64 -3.61 -9.53 -17.21
N ILE A 65 -3.36 -8.60 -18.15
CA ILE A 65 -2.19 -7.72 -18.15
C ILE A 65 -2.15 -6.79 -16.92
N GLU A 66 -3.30 -6.21 -16.56
CA GLU A 66 -3.38 -5.29 -15.42
C GLU A 66 -3.08 -6.03 -14.12
N ILE A 67 -3.65 -7.23 -13.95
CA ILE A 67 -3.39 -8.05 -12.77
C ILE A 67 -1.92 -8.46 -12.71
N SER A 68 -1.32 -8.88 -13.84
CA SER A 68 0.10 -9.24 -13.86
C SER A 68 1.00 -8.06 -13.54
N GLU A 69 0.71 -6.86 -14.05
CA GLU A 69 1.49 -5.65 -13.74
C GLU A 69 1.45 -5.32 -12.24
N GLN A 70 0.27 -5.44 -11.61
CA GLN A 70 0.15 -5.21 -10.17
C GLN A 70 0.86 -6.29 -9.34
N LEU A 71 0.78 -7.57 -9.74
CA LEU A 71 1.53 -8.64 -9.08
C LEU A 71 3.03 -8.40 -9.19
N THR A 72 3.53 -8.10 -10.39
CA THR A 72 4.95 -7.79 -10.62
C THR A 72 5.39 -6.55 -9.85
N LEU A 73 4.55 -5.52 -9.72
CA LEU A 73 4.86 -4.34 -8.92
C LEU A 73 5.05 -4.74 -7.43
N LEU A 74 4.11 -5.48 -6.86
CA LEU A 74 4.20 -5.95 -5.47
C LEU A 74 5.42 -6.85 -5.23
N ASP A 75 5.68 -7.79 -6.14
CA ASP A 75 6.85 -8.64 -6.11
C ASP A 75 8.14 -7.80 -6.15
N SER A 76 8.20 -6.78 -7.02
CA SER A 76 9.36 -5.90 -7.15
C SER A 76 9.62 -5.06 -5.89
N GLU A 77 8.58 -4.55 -5.24
CA GLU A 77 8.70 -3.75 -4.01
C GLU A 77 9.25 -4.57 -2.84
N LEU A 78 8.92 -5.86 -2.77
CA LEU A 78 9.45 -6.78 -1.77
C LEU A 78 10.85 -7.25 -2.14
N PHE A 79 11.08 -7.63 -3.41
CA PHE A 79 12.35 -8.11 -3.90
C PHE A 79 13.47 -7.08 -3.71
N LEU A 80 13.20 -5.81 -4.01
CA LEU A 80 14.18 -4.72 -3.86
C LEU A 80 14.58 -4.44 -2.41
N LYS A 81 13.81 -4.91 -1.42
CA LYS A 81 14.15 -4.79 0.00
C LYS A 81 15.10 -5.89 0.47
N ILE A 82 15.19 -7.00 -0.24
CA ILE A 82 16.03 -8.13 0.14
C ILE A 82 17.50 -7.72 0.02
N GLN A 83 18.22 -7.79 1.13
CA GLN A 83 19.66 -7.56 1.14
C GLN A 83 20.44 -8.84 0.81
N LEU A 84 21.60 -8.68 0.17
CA LEU A 84 22.48 -9.82 -0.13
C LEU A 84 22.89 -10.57 1.14
N SER A 85 23.07 -9.87 2.27
CA SER A 85 23.37 -10.47 3.57
C SER A 85 22.30 -11.45 4.04
N GLU A 86 21.02 -11.14 3.82
CA GLU A 86 19.90 -12.03 4.18
C GLU A 86 19.95 -13.34 3.37
N ILE A 87 20.22 -13.23 2.06
CA ILE A 87 20.36 -14.41 1.20
C ILE A 87 21.54 -15.28 1.63
N LEU A 88 22.68 -14.64 1.94
CA LEU A 88 23.86 -15.34 2.43
C LEU A 88 23.60 -16.01 3.78
N TYR A 89 22.93 -15.32 4.71
CA TYR A 89 22.60 -15.88 6.00
C TYR A 89 21.65 -17.07 5.89
N MET A 90 20.60 -16.95 5.08
CA MET A 90 19.65 -18.04 4.81
C MET A 90 20.34 -19.31 4.26
N SER A 91 21.44 -19.16 3.51
CA SER A 91 22.20 -20.30 3.00
C SER A 91 22.97 -21.07 4.08
N ILE A 92 23.24 -20.41 5.22
CA ILE A 92 23.99 -20.95 6.36
C ILE A 92 23.02 -21.41 7.45
N GLU A 93 22.03 -20.59 7.79
CA GLU A 93 21.06 -20.83 8.85
C GLU A 93 19.67 -20.35 8.41
N LYS A 94 18.67 -21.23 8.50
CA LYS A 94 17.31 -20.98 8.00
C LYS A 94 16.42 -20.22 9.00
N GLY A 95 17.00 -19.27 9.73
CA GLY A 95 16.29 -18.43 10.70
C GLY A 95 15.66 -17.20 10.05
N GLU A 96 14.35 -17.02 10.21
CA GLU A 96 13.63 -15.84 9.70
C GLU A 96 14.06 -14.53 10.38
N ASP A 97 14.51 -14.60 11.64
CA ASP A 97 14.96 -13.45 12.43
C ASP A 97 16.09 -12.66 11.76
N TYR A 98 16.94 -13.36 10.99
CA TYR A 98 18.09 -12.78 10.31
C TYR A 98 17.82 -12.45 8.84
N SER A 99 16.66 -12.84 8.31
CA SER A 99 16.28 -12.67 6.91
C SER A 99 14.85 -12.14 6.75
N PRO A 100 14.48 -11.02 7.41
CA PRO A 100 13.10 -10.57 7.50
C PRO A 100 12.50 -10.16 6.15
N ASN A 101 13.27 -9.56 5.23
CA ASN A 101 12.75 -9.17 3.92
C ASN A 101 12.61 -10.38 2.99
N LEU A 102 13.55 -11.33 3.09
CA LEU A 102 13.44 -12.60 2.37
C LEU A 102 12.25 -13.44 2.87
N ALA A 103 12.02 -13.45 4.19
CA ALA A 103 10.86 -14.08 4.80
C ALA A 103 9.56 -13.43 4.31
N ALA A 104 9.47 -12.10 4.34
CA ALA A 104 8.32 -11.36 3.83
C ALA A 104 8.04 -11.61 2.33
N PHE A 105 9.09 -11.68 1.50
CA PHE A 105 8.97 -12.02 0.08
C PHE A 105 8.43 -13.45 -0.11
N THR A 106 8.95 -14.40 0.67
CA THR A 106 8.50 -15.81 0.62
C THR A 106 7.06 -15.95 1.11
N GLU A 107 6.70 -15.23 2.17
CA GLU A 107 5.33 -15.18 2.68
C GLU A 107 4.37 -14.60 1.64
N HIS A 108 4.76 -13.51 0.96
CA HIS A 108 3.96 -12.93 -0.12
C HIS A 108 3.69 -13.95 -1.24
N PHE A 109 4.73 -14.66 -1.70
CA PHE A 109 4.60 -15.72 -2.70
C PHE A 109 3.61 -16.82 -2.25
N ASN A 110 3.68 -17.22 -0.98
CA ASN A 110 2.74 -18.18 -0.40
C ASN A 110 1.32 -17.63 -0.37
N ASN A 111 1.13 -16.37 0.02
CA ASN A 111 -0.16 -15.68 0.06
C ASN A 111 -0.81 -15.62 -1.32
N ILE A 112 -0.04 -15.34 -2.38
CA ILE A 112 -0.55 -15.40 -3.76
C ILE A 112 -0.98 -16.83 -4.11
N SER A 113 -0.18 -17.84 -3.75
CA SER A 113 -0.53 -19.25 -4.00
C SER A 113 -1.83 -19.67 -3.30
N TYR A 114 -2.02 -19.24 -2.04
CA TYR A 114 -3.28 -19.45 -1.32
C TYR A 114 -4.43 -18.70 -1.96
N TRP A 115 -4.24 -17.44 -2.35
CA TRP A 115 -5.27 -16.64 -3.01
C TRP A 115 -5.77 -17.29 -4.30
N VAL A 116 -4.86 -17.77 -5.16
CA VAL A 116 -5.22 -18.50 -6.39
C VAL A 116 -6.05 -19.73 -6.07
N ARG A 117 -5.58 -20.58 -5.14
CA ARG A 117 -6.31 -21.80 -4.72
C ARG A 117 -7.71 -21.47 -4.20
N THR A 118 -7.81 -20.51 -3.30
CA THR A 118 -9.07 -20.07 -2.71
C THR A 118 -10.03 -19.57 -3.77
N ARG A 119 -9.59 -18.70 -4.70
CA ARG A 119 -10.46 -18.14 -5.75
C ARG A 119 -11.03 -19.22 -6.68
N ILE A 120 -10.25 -20.27 -6.97
CA ILE A 120 -10.73 -21.41 -7.76
C ILE A 120 -11.71 -22.26 -6.93
N LEU A 121 -11.34 -22.62 -5.70
CA LEU A 121 -12.14 -23.53 -4.87
C LEU A 121 -13.46 -22.90 -4.37
N GLU A 122 -13.54 -21.58 -4.30
CA GLU A 122 -14.79 -20.84 -3.99
C GLU A 122 -15.87 -21.00 -5.07
N GLN A 123 -15.53 -21.44 -6.29
CA GLN A 123 -16.51 -21.55 -7.37
C GLN A 123 -17.32 -22.85 -7.29
N ASN A 124 -18.65 -22.70 -7.26
CA ASN A 124 -19.59 -23.81 -7.05
C ASN A 124 -19.59 -24.82 -8.21
N SER A 125 -19.50 -24.35 -9.46
CA SER A 125 -19.57 -25.21 -10.64
C SER A 125 -18.19 -25.48 -11.25
N GLN A 126 -18.01 -26.69 -11.81
CA GLN A 126 -16.78 -27.05 -12.53
C GLN A 126 -16.47 -26.06 -13.66
N ARG A 127 -17.49 -25.65 -14.42
CA ARG A 127 -17.34 -24.68 -15.51
C ARG A 127 -16.80 -23.34 -15.02
N GLN A 128 -17.24 -22.84 -13.87
CA GLN A 128 -16.68 -21.61 -13.29
C GLN A 128 -15.24 -21.81 -12.80
N ARG A 129 -14.93 -22.96 -12.20
CA ARG A 129 -13.54 -23.30 -11.81
C ARG A 129 -12.60 -23.27 -13.01
N GLU A 130 -13.01 -23.85 -14.14
CA GLU A 130 -12.25 -23.84 -15.39
C GLU A 130 -12.00 -22.40 -15.89
N VAL A 131 -13.02 -21.53 -15.85
CA VAL A 131 -12.87 -20.12 -16.25
C VAL A 131 -11.86 -19.38 -15.37
N TYR A 132 -11.93 -19.55 -14.04
CA TYR A 132 -10.96 -18.94 -13.12
C TYR A 132 -9.55 -19.51 -13.30
N PHE A 133 -9.43 -20.82 -13.51
CA PHE A 133 -8.14 -21.45 -13.78
C PHE A 133 -7.51 -20.93 -15.08
N GLU A 134 -8.28 -20.85 -16.16
CA GLU A 134 -7.83 -20.27 -17.43
C GLU A 134 -7.44 -18.79 -17.28
N LYS A 135 -8.17 -18.04 -16.45
CA LYS A 135 -7.84 -16.65 -16.12
C LYS A 135 -6.45 -16.54 -15.48
N PHE A 136 -6.15 -17.38 -14.49
CA PHE A 136 -4.83 -17.42 -13.85
C PHE A 136 -3.72 -17.88 -14.80
N LEU A 137 -3.98 -18.85 -15.67
CA LEU A 137 -3.02 -19.23 -16.72
C LEU A 137 -2.69 -18.07 -17.67
N LYS A 138 -3.68 -17.24 -18.03
CA LYS A 138 -3.45 -16.04 -18.84
C LYS A 138 -2.60 -15.01 -18.10
N ILE A 139 -2.85 -14.79 -16.80
CA ILE A 139 -2.04 -13.89 -15.97
C ILE A 139 -0.58 -14.38 -15.92
N LEU A 140 -0.37 -15.67 -15.61
CA LEU A 140 0.96 -16.28 -15.57
C LEU A 140 1.70 -16.15 -16.90
N LYS A 141 1.03 -16.42 -18.03
CA LYS A 141 1.63 -16.25 -19.36
C LYS A 141 2.11 -14.83 -19.63
N VAL A 142 1.41 -13.82 -19.11
CA VAL A 142 1.85 -12.42 -19.25
C VAL A 142 3.08 -12.14 -18.40
N ILE A 143 3.09 -12.60 -17.14
CA ILE A 143 4.26 -12.47 -16.25
C ILE A 143 5.50 -13.07 -16.91
N PHE A 144 5.40 -14.30 -17.43
CA PHE A 144 6.52 -14.99 -18.09
C PHE A 144 6.95 -14.38 -19.43
N LYS A 145 6.10 -13.58 -20.08
CA LYS A 145 6.44 -12.92 -21.35
C LYS A 145 7.13 -11.57 -21.13
N ASN A 146 6.80 -10.90 -20.02
CA ASN A 146 7.28 -9.56 -19.70
C ASN A 146 8.50 -9.55 -18.76
N THR A 147 8.96 -10.73 -18.31
CA THR A 147 10.20 -10.94 -17.54
C THR A 147 11.27 -11.49 -18.47
#